data_AF-A0AAU0KBD4-F1
#
_entry.id   AF-A0AAU0KBD4-F1
#
_cell.length_a   1.000
_cell.length_b   1.000
_cell.length_c   1.000
_cell.angle_alpha   90.00
_cell.angle_beta   90.00
_cell.angle_gamma   90.00
#
_symmetry.space_group_name_H-M   'P 1'
#
loop_
_entity.id
_entity.type
_entity.pdbx_description
1 polymer ?
#
loop_
_entity_poly.entity_id
_entity_poly.type
_entity_poly.pdbx_seq_one_letter_code
_entity_poly.pdbx_strand_id
1 'polypeptide(L)'
;MDFRTEWNKSVVRVGRVTMLLAICCSFLPNIVLSLAYGAAPSIGDLLAGWGQIAAAYGAFYVIEPITYYTVLGTAGSYMGILAGSMGQMRVPAAATALDVTNNEAGSDKGEIISTMGIAGSIVTNITILTIFVVFGYQILGVLPQTVKNAISNLILPALFGAVLMQFVVKKPRIALYALPLVLLVLLVRKFVPLPSWGYILIAVFGNMVISKFAYKAKFVK
;
A
#
# COMPACT_ATOMS: atom_id res chain seq x y z
N MET A 1 -14.69 -4.27 35.19
CA MET A 1 -13.53 -4.60 34.34
C MET A 1 -13.52 -3.58 33.22
N ASP A 2 -12.39 -2.90 33.02
CA ASP A 2 -12.26 -1.83 32.05
C ASP A 2 -11.96 -2.45 30.67
N PHE A 3 -12.88 -2.22 29.72
CA PHE A 3 -12.84 -2.81 28.36
C PHE A 3 -11.47 -2.63 27.71
N ARG A 4 -10.90 -1.43 27.86
CA ARG A 4 -9.61 -1.06 27.29
C ARG A 4 -8.46 -1.90 27.84
N THR A 5 -8.51 -2.35 29.10
CA THR A 5 -7.41 -3.13 29.69
C THR A 5 -7.40 -4.58 29.23
N GLU A 6 -8.57 -5.19 29.03
CA GLU A 6 -8.68 -6.60 28.63
C GLU A 6 -8.62 -6.77 27.10
N TRP A 7 -9.33 -5.90 26.37
CA TRP A 7 -9.33 -5.88 24.90
C TRP A 7 -7.94 -5.54 24.36
N ASN A 8 -7.37 -4.40 24.73
CA ASN A 8 -6.09 -3.96 24.15
C ASN A 8 -4.95 -4.91 24.51
N LYS A 9 -4.92 -5.46 25.73
CA LYS A 9 -3.84 -6.37 26.13
C LYS A 9 -3.83 -7.64 25.28
N SER A 10 -5.02 -8.19 25.01
CA SER A 10 -5.18 -9.39 24.17
C SER A 10 -4.86 -9.09 22.71
N VAL A 11 -5.41 -7.98 22.19
CA VAL A 11 -5.18 -7.52 20.82
C VAL A 11 -3.71 -7.22 20.57
N VAL A 12 -3.04 -6.49 21.46
CA VAL A 12 -1.60 -6.17 21.33
C VAL A 12 -0.75 -7.43 21.39
N ARG A 13 -1.08 -8.39 22.25
CA ARG A 13 -0.35 -9.66 22.33
C ARG A 13 -0.43 -10.41 20.99
N VAL A 14 -1.65 -10.62 20.48
CA VAL A 14 -1.86 -11.33 19.22
C VAL A 14 -1.27 -10.55 18.05
N GLY A 15 -1.58 -9.25 17.96
CA GLY A 15 -1.12 -8.35 16.90
C GLY A 15 0.40 -8.25 16.81
N ARG A 16 1.11 -8.18 17.94
CA ARG A 16 2.59 -8.18 17.92
C ARG A 16 3.15 -9.50 17.41
N VAL A 17 2.61 -10.63 17.87
CA VAL A 17 3.08 -11.95 17.43
C VAL A 17 2.82 -12.13 15.94
N THR A 18 1.62 -11.81 15.45
CA THR A 18 1.29 -11.96 14.02
C THR A 18 2.10 -11.01 13.14
N MET A 19 2.35 -9.78 13.59
CA MET A 19 3.23 -8.84 12.86
C MET A 19 4.67 -9.33 12.79
N LEU A 20 5.23 -9.85 13.89
CA LEU A 20 6.59 -10.41 13.89
C LEU A 20 6.69 -11.62 12.96
N LEU A 21 5.70 -12.51 12.99
CA LEU A 21 5.61 -13.63 12.07
C LEU A 21 5.52 -13.16 10.62
N ALA A 22 4.70 -12.15 10.33
CA ALA A 22 4.56 -11.58 8.99
C ALA A 22 5.89 -10.99 8.48
N ILE A 23 6.66 -10.31 9.34
CA ILE A 23 8.00 -9.83 9.00
C ILE A 23 8.88 -11.00 8.57
N CYS A 24 8.95 -12.08 9.36
CA CYS A 24 9.75 -13.25 9.00
C CYS A 24 9.25 -13.92 7.70
N CYS A 25 7.93 -14.09 7.56
CA CYS A 25 7.32 -14.72 6.40
C CYS A 25 7.50 -13.89 5.11
N SER A 26 7.64 -12.57 5.21
CA SER A 26 7.84 -11.70 4.04
C SER A 26 9.14 -11.97 3.28
N PHE A 27 10.14 -12.57 3.94
CA PHE A 27 11.41 -12.96 3.31
C PHE A 27 11.34 -14.34 2.64
N LEU A 28 10.35 -15.18 2.98
CA LEU A 28 10.27 -16.55 2.47
C LEU A 28 10.23 -16.63 0.94
N PRO A 29 9.43 -15.83 0.20
CA PRO A 29 9.43 -15.91 -1.26
C PRO A 29 10.79 -15.60 -1.88
N ASN A 30 11.50 -14.59 -1.34
CA ASN A 30 12.83 -14.21 -1.81
C ASN A 30 13.88 -15.30 -1.51
N ILE A 31 13.79 -15.92 -0.34
CA ILE A 31 14.67 -17.05 0.04
C ILE A 31 14.41 -18.25 -0.88
N VAL A 32 13.15 -18.57 -1.17
CA VAL A 32 12.78 -19.66 -2.09
C VAL A 32 13.31 -19.38 -3.50
N LEU A 33 13.15 -18.16 -4.02
CA LEU A 33 13.70 -17.77 -5.32
C LEU A 33 15.23 -17.86 -5.37
N SER A 34 15.89 -17.43 -4.30
CA SER A 34 17.36 -17.49 -4.18
C SER A 34 17.88 -18.93 -4.13
N LEU A 35 17.31 -19.77 -3.26
CA LEU A 35 17.82 -21.14 -3.02
C LEU A 35 17.35 -22.15 -4.07
N ALA A 36 16.09 -22.09 -4.50
CA ALA A 36 15.53 -23.09 -5.42
C ALA A 36 15.77 -22.74 -6.90
N TYR A 37 15.87 -21.46 -7.24
CA TYR A 37 16.02 -21.00 -8.63
C TYR A 37 17.38 -20.32 -8.90
N GLY A 38 18.25 -20.20 -7.90
CA GLY A 38 19.57 -19.56 -8.04
C GLY A 38 19.51 -18.06 -8.35
N ALA A 39 18.34 -17.44 -8.23
CA ALA A 39 18.09 -16.05 -8.61
C ALA A 39 18.39 -15.07 -7.46
N ALA A 40 19.57 -15.21 -6.85
CA ALA A 40 19.99 -14.34 -5.76
C ALA A 40 20.45 -12.97 -6.31
N PRO A 41 19.77 -11.85 -5.98
CA PRO A 41 20.22 -10.53 -6.40
C PRO A 41 21.53 -10.16 -5.69
N SER A 42 22.36 -9.34 -6.34
CA SER A 42 23.55 -8.79 -5.68
C SER A 42 23.14 -7.88 -4.52
N ILE A 43 24.01 -7.72 -3.52
CA ILE A 43 23.75 -6.80 -2.39
C ILE A 43 23.51 -5.36 -2.90
N GLY A 44 24.20 -4.96 -3.98
CA GLY A 44 24.01 -3.66 -4.63
C GLY A 44 22.59 -3.48 -5.17
N ASP A 45 22.05 -4.48 -5.87
CA ASP A 45 20.69 -4.44 -6.41
C ASP A 45 19.64 -4.46 -5.31
N LEU A 46 19.89 -5.20 -4.23
CA LEU A 46 19.01 -5.25 -3.06
C LEU A 46 18.93 -3.89 -2.37
N LEU A 47 20.07 -3.23 -2.15
CA LEU A 47 20.11 -1.90 -1.55
C LEU A 47 19.49 -0.84 -2.47
N ALA A 48 19.71 -0.94 -3.78
CA ALA A 48 19.09 -0.04 -4.75
C ALA A 48 17.57 -0.20 -4.77
N GLY A 49 17.06 -1.43 -4.77
CA GLY A 49 15.62 -1.73 -4.68
C GLY A 49 15.01 -1.26 -3.36
N TRP A 50 15.67 -1.52 -2.24
CA TRP A 50 15.26 -1.01 -0.93
C TRP A 50 15.19 0.52 -0.92
N GLY A 51 16.22 1.19 -1.45
CA GLY A 51 16.27 2.65 -1.55
C GLY A 51 15.13 3.23 -2.38
N GLN A 52 14.72 2.56 -3.45
CA GLN A 52 13.55 2.97 -4.26
C GLN A 52 12.24 2.87 -3.46
N ILE A 53 12.02 1.77 -2.75
CA ILE A 53 10.81 1.58 -1.92
C ILE A 53 10.80 2.58 -0.76
N ALA A 54 11.93 2.76 -0.08
CA ALA A 54 12.07 3.71 1.02
C ALA A 54 11.84 5.15 0.54
N ALA A 55 12.36 5.52 -0.64
CA ALA A 55 12.12 6.82 -1.24
C ALA A 55 10.64 7.05 -1.62
N ALA A 56 9.96 6.03 -2.14
CA ALA A 56 8.58 6.14 -2.59
C ALA A 56 7.56 6.10 -1.44
N TYR A 57 7.78 5.24 -0.44
CA TYR A 57 6.79 4.92 0.60
C TYR A 57 7.24 5.29 2.02
N GLY A 58 8.48 5.75 2.22
CA GLY A 58 9.03 6.02 3.55
C GLY A 58 8.24 7.04 4.36
N ALA A 59 7.65 8.06 3.72
CA ALA A 59 6.78 9.01 4.42
C ALA A 59 5.44 8.37 4.84
N PHE A 60 4.86 7.50 3.99
CA PHE A 60 3.62 6.79 4.29
C PHE A 60 3.77 5.83 5.47
N TYR A 61 4.98 5.26 5.65
CA TYR A 61 5.28 4.40 6.80
C TYR A 61 4.97 5.06 8.16
N VAL A 62 5.14 6.38 8.27
CA VAL A 62 4.86 7.13 9.51
C VAL A 62 3.44 7.69 9.50
N ILE A 63 3.01 8.24 8.37
CA ILE A 63 1.72 8.97 8.28
C ILE A 63 0.54 8.00 8.33
N GLU A 64 0.61 6.85 7.66
CA GLU A 64 -0.52 5.93 7.55
C GLU A 64 -0.96 5.35 8.90
N PRO A 65 -0.06 4.80 9.75
CA PRO A 65 -0.48 4.26 11.04
C PRO A 65 -1.13 5.33 11.92
N ILE A 66 -0.56 6.54 11.97
CA ILE A 66 -1.11 7.65 12.77
C ILE A 66 -2.49 8.04 12.27
N THR A 67 -2.66 8.16 10.96
CA THR A 67 -3.91 8.62 10.34
C THR A 67 -5.01 7.58 10.48
N TYR A 68 -4.71 6.30 10.29
CA TYR A 68 -5.73 5.26 10.32
C TYR A 68 -6.03 4.77 11.73
N TYR A 69 -5.11 4.89 12.68
CA TYR A 69 -5.34 4.47 14.07
C TYR A 69 -6.52 5.22 14.70
N THR A 70 -6.71 6.50 14.40
CA THR A 70 -7.83 7.31 14.93
C THR A 70 -9.20 6.80 14.47
N VAL A 71 -9.25 6.12 13.33
CA VAL A 71 -10.50 5.58 12.74
C VAL A 71 -10.69 4.10 13.08
N LEU A 72 -9.62 3.31 13.01
CA LEU A 72 -9.68 1.85 13.07
C LEU A 72 -9.44 1.28 14.48
N GLY A 73 -8.89 2.06 15.41
CA GLY A 73 -8.51 1.58 16.74
C GLY A 73 -7.35 0.58 16.70
N THR A 74 -7.12 -0.11 17.83
CA THR A 74 -5.93 -0.97 18.01
C THR A 74 -6.00 -2.22 17.15
N ALA A 75 -7.12 -2.95 17.22
CA ALA A 75 -7.29 -4.20 16.49
C ALA A 75 -7.35 -3.98 14.97
N GLY A 76 -8.11 -2.98 14.54
CA GLY A 76 -8.21 -2.60 13.13
C GLY A 76 -6.87 -2.16 12.53
N SER A 77 -6.02 -1.49 13.31
CA SER A 77 -4.67 -1.10 12.86
C SER A 77 -3.76 -2.31 12.64
N TYR A 78 -3.72 -3.26 13.56
CA TYR A 78 -2.91 -4.48 13.37
C TYR A 78 -3.36 -5.28 12.14
N MET A 79 -4.66 -5.51 12.00
CA MET A 79 -5.19 -6.24 10.85
C MET A 79 -5.02 -5.48 9.53
N GLY A 80 -5.25 -4.17 9.54
CA GLY A 80 -5.15 -3.31 8.37
C GLY A 80 -3.71 -3.22 7.84
N ILE A 81 -2.73 -3.05 8.73
CA ILE A 81 -1.30 -3.03 8.36
C ILE A 81 -0.88 -4.38 7.79
N LEU A 82 -1.27 -5.48 8.45
CA LEU A 82 -0.88 -6.82 8.04
C LEU A 82 -1.52 -7.25 6.71
N ALA A 83 -2.78 -6.91 6.48
CA ALA A 83 -3.51 -7.28 5.26
C ALA A 83 -3.39 -6.27 4.12
N GLY A 84 -2.76 -5.11 4.37
CA GLY A 84 -2.57 -4.04 3.40
C GLY A 84 -3.85 -3.37 2.89
N SER A 85 -3.67 -2.47 1.92
CA SER A 85 -4.75 -1.70 1.25
C SER A 85 -5.67 -0.92 2.22
N MET A 86 -5.09 -0.39 3.31
CA MET A 86 -5.85 0.26 4.38
C MET A 86 -6.79 1.35 3.87
N GLY A 87 -6.24 2.40 3.25
CA GLY A 87 -7.04 3.56 2.81
C GLY A 87 -7.95 3.33 1.60
N GLN A 88 -7.89 2.16 0.97
CA GLN A 88 -8.62 1.87 -0.27
C GLN A 88 -9.75 0.87 -0.05
N MET A 89 -9.53 -0.15 0.78
CA MET A 89 -10.52 -1.20 1.03
C MET A 89 -10.90 -1.31 2.50
N ARG A 90 -9.96 -1.12 3.44
CA ARG A 90 -10.21 -1.43 4.85
C ARG A 90 -10.91 -0.28 5.58
N VAL A 91 -10.44 0.94 5.38
CA VAL A 91 -11.06 2.15 5.92
C VAL A 91 -12.50 2.33 5.46
N PRO A 92 -12.83 2.25 4.15
CA PRO A 92 -14.23 2.35 3.73
C PRO A 92 -15.09 1.19 4.25
N ALA A 93 -14.57 -0.04 4.31
CA ALA A 93 -15.31 -1.16 4.91
C ALA A 93 -15.62 -0.94 6.40
N ALA A 94 -14.67 -0.41 7.16
CA ALA A 94 -14.86 -0.02 8.55
C ALA A 94 -15.90 1.10 8.68
N ALA A 95 -15.80 2.14 7.84
CA ALA A 95 -16.75 3.26 7.82
C ALA A 95 -18.18 2.78 7.51
N THR A 96 -18.35 1.93 6.49
CA THR A 96 -19.67 1.36 6.15
C THR A 96 -20.24 0.51 7.29
N ALA A 97 -19.40 -0.26 8.00
CA ALA A 97 -19.86 -1.03 9.16
C ALA A 97 -20.34 -0.12 10.31
N LEU A 98 -19.65 1.00 10.55
CA LEU A 98 -20.05 2.01 11.53
C LEU A 98 -21.36 2.71 11.14
N ASP A 99 -21.48 3.11 9.87
CA ASP A 99 -22.67 3.78 9.34
C ASP A 99 -23.92 2.88 9.44
N VAL A 100 -23.84 1.62 9.03
CA VAL A 100 -24.97 0.68 9.07
C VAL A 100 -25.42 0.36 10.49
N THR A 101 -24.51 0.47 11.46
CA THR A 101 -24.81 0.19 12.87
C THR A 101 -25.09 1.45 13.69
N ASN A 102 -25.03 2.64 13.09
CA ASN A 102 -25.16 3.94 13.76
C ASN A 102 -24.18 4.13 14.94
N ASN A 103 -22.91 3.75 14.75
CA ASN A 103 -21.86 3.93 15.75
C ASN A 103 -20.77 4.90 15.26
N GLU A 104 -20.15 5.62 16.19
CA GLU A 104 -19.07 6.54 15.88
C GLU A 104 -17.69 5.89 16.07
N ALA A 105 -16.74 6.28 15.22
CA ALA A 105 -15.34 5.90 15.36
C ALA A 105 -14.75 6.43 16.67
N GLY A 106 -13.85 5.66 17.28
CA GLY A 106 -13.19 6.02 18.55
C GLY A 106 -13.95 5.58 19.81
N SER A 107 -15.24 5.24 19.72
CA SER A 107 -15.98 4.59 20.80
C SER A 107 -15.57 3.11 20.97
N ASP A 108 -15.76 2.55 22.16
CA ASP A 108 -15.44 1.13 22.43
C ASP A 108 -16.24 0.17 21.53
N LYS A 109 -17.53 0.47 21.33
CA LYS A 109 -18.39 -0.26 20.39
C LYS A 109 -17.95 -0.07 18.95
N GLY A 110 -17.57 1.17 18.59
CA GLY A 110 -17.06 1.50 17.27
C GLY A 110 -15.78 0.74 16.92
N GLU A 111 -14.87 0.55 17.87
CA GLU A 111 -13.65 -0.24 17.67
C GLU A 111 -13.95 -1.72 17.37
N ILE A 112 -14.92 -2.33 18.05
CA ILE A 112 -15.32 -3.72 17.78
C ILE A 112 -15.96 -3.81 16.38
N ILE A 113 -16.85 -2.89 16.04
CA ILE A 113 -17.58 -2.89 14.77
C ILE A 113 -16.64 -2.63 13.58
N SER A 114 -15.74 -1.66 13.70
CA SER A 114 -14.73 -1.37 12.68
C SER A 114 -13.82 -2.59 12.48
N THR A 115 -13.41 -3.25 13.56
CA THR A 115 -12.64 -4.50 13.54
C THR A 115 -13.36 -5.59 12.75
N MET A 116 -14.67 -5.79 12.98
CA MET A 116 -15.47 -6.77 12.21
C MET A 116 -15.55 -6.41 10.72
N GLY A 117 -15.76 -5.13 10.39
CA GLY A 117 -15.79 -4.65 9.01
C GLY A 117 -14.46 -4.89 8.28
N ILE A 118 -13.34 -4.64 8.96
CA ILE A 118 -11.99 -4.91 8.43
C ILE A 118 -11.79 -6.41 8.24
N ALA A 119 -12.16 -7.24 9.22
CA ALA A 119 -12.04 -8.69 9.13
C ALA A 119 -12.84 -9.24 7.93
N GLY A 120 -14.09 -8.81 7.74
CA GLY A 120 -14.91 -9.19 6.59
C GLY A 120 -14.30 -8.76 5.25
N SER A 121 -13.73 -7.55 5.20
CA SER A 121 -12.97 -7.07 4.04
C SER A 121 -11.77 -7.97 3.76
N ILE A 122 -11.02 -8.39 4.78
CA ILE A 122 -9.82 -9.23 4.64
C ILE A 122 -10.17 -10.59 4.08
N VAL A 123 -11.16 -11.25 4.67
CA VAL A 123 -11.64 -12.56 4.22
C VAL A 123 -12.09 -12.47 2.76
N THR A 124 -12.94 -11.50 2.42
CA THR A 124 -13.42 -11.30 1.04
C THR A 124 -12.26 -11.09 0.06
N ASN A 125 -11.30 -10.23 0.41
CA ASN A 125 -10.15 -9.95 -0.45
C ASN A 125 -9.31 -11.23 -0.69
N ILE A 126 -8.96 -11.95 0.38
CA ILE A 126 -8.16 -13.17 0.28
C ILE A 126 -8.90 -14.21 -0.55
N THR A 127 -10.18 -14.45 -0.28
CA THR A 127 -10.98 -15.44 -1.03
C THR A 127 -11.01 -15.12 -2.53
N ILE A 128 -11.33 -13.88 -2.89
CA ILE A 128 -11.38 -13.46 -4.30
C ILE A 128 -9.99 -13.57 -4.93
N LEU A 129 -8.94 -13.10 -4.25
CA LEU A 129 -7.57 -13.17 -4.75
C LEU A 129 -7.13 -14.61 -4.98
N THR A 130 -7.40 -15.52 -4.05
CA THR A 130 -7.07 -16.94 -4.19
C THR A 130 -7.77 -17.56 -5.40
N ILE A 131 -9.05 -17.27 -5.60
CA ILE A 131 -9.80 -17.70 -6.79
C ILE A 131 -9.09 -17.20 -8.06
N PHE A 132 -8.82 -15.90 -8.15
CA PHE A 132 -8.17 -15.33 -9.33
C PHE A 132 -6.76 -15.86 -9.58
N VAL A 133 -5.98 -16.16 -8.55
CA VAL A 133 -4.64 -16.73 -8.72
C VAL A 133 -4.71 -18.16 -9.25
N VAL A 134 -5.60 -19.00 -8.68
CA VAL A 134 -5.75 -20.41 -9.08
C VAL A 134 -6.30 -20.52 -10.50
N PHE A 135 -7.37 -19.78 -10.81
CA PHE A 135 -7.96 -19.78 -12.16
C PHE A 135 -7.11 -19.01 -13.17
N GLY A 136 -6.45 -17.94 -12.74
CA GLY A 136 -5.58 -17.11 -13.58
C GLY A 136 -4.44 -17.91 -14.18
N TYR A 137 -3.86 -18.85 -13.43
CA TYR A 137 -2.85 -19.77 -13.95
C TYR A 137 -3.39 -20.64 -15.11
N GLN A 138 -4.60 -21.19 -14.96
CA GLN A 138 -5.25 -22.00 -16.00
C GLN A 138 -5.57 -21.17 -17.25
N ILE A 139 -6.06 -19.94 -17.06
CA ILE A 139 -6.34 -19.00 -18.15
C ILE A 139 -5.06 -18.64 -18.89
N LEU A 140 -3.97 -18.38 -18.16
CA LEU A 140 -2.68 -18.14 -18.79
C LEU A 140 -2.23 -19.34 -19.61
N GLY A 141 -2.49 -20.57 -19.19
CA GLY A 141 -2.15 -21.79 -19.94
C GLY A 141 -2.71 -21.80 -21.37
N VAL A 142 -3.98 -21.42 -21.55
CA VAL A 142 -4.70 -21.48 -22.83
C VAL A 142 -4.46 -20.28 -23.76
N LEU A 143 -3.83 -19.21 -23.26
CA LEU A 143 -3.61 -17.99 -24.05
C LEU A 143 -2.49 -18.17 -25.10
N PRO A 144 -2.62 -17.54 -26.29
CA PRO A 144 -1.55 -17.49 -27.30
C PRO A 144 -0.27 -16.85 -26.75
N GLN A 145 0.89 -17.26 -27.27
CA GLN A 145 2.18 -16.77 -26.80
C GLN A 145 2.33 -15.24 -26.93
N THR A 146 1.76 -14.64 -27.97
CA THR A 146 1.74 -13.19 -28.16
C THR A 146 1.05 -12.45 -27.01
N VAL A 147 -0.06 -13.01 -26.51
CA VAL A 147 -0.82 -12.42 -25.41
C VAL A 147 -0.07 -12.60 -24.09
N LYS A 148 0.55 -13.76 -23.85
CA LYS A 148 1.41 -13.99 -22.67
C LYS A 148 2.53 -12.97 -22.58
N ASN A 149 3.24 -12.75 -23.69
CA ASN A 149 4.33 -11.77 -23.75
C ASN A 149 3.84 -10.34 -23.51
N ALA A 150 2.68 -9.97 -24.08
CA ALA A 150 2.08 -8.66 -23.85
C ALA A 150 1.69 -8.47 -22.37
N ILE A 151 1.07 -9.47 -21.75
CA ILE A 151 0.72 -9.47 -20.33
C ILE A 151 1.97 -9.29 -19.47
N SER A 152 3.02 -10.07 -19.68
CA SER A 152 4.27 -9.97 -18.89
C SER A 152 4.93 -8.60 -18.99
N ASN A 153 4.91 -7.98 -20.18
CA ASN A 153 5.53 -6.67 -20.40
C ASN A 153 4.68 -5.50 -19.92
N LEU A 154 3.35 -5.62 -19.94
CA LEU A 154 2.42 -4.52 -19.63
C LEU A 154 1.84 -4.57 -18.22
N ILE A 155 1.96 -5.69 -17.49
CA ILE A 155 1.43 -5.82 -16.12
C ILE A 155 1.98 -4.74 -15.20
N LEU A 156 3.31 -4.53 -15.18
CA LEU A 156 3.92 -3.55 -14.27
C LEU A 156 3.50 -2.11 -14.62
N PRO A 157 3.61 -1.65 -15.88
CA PRO A 157 3.09 -0.34 -16.27
C PRO A 157 1.59 -0.16 -15.98
N ALA A 158 0.76 -1.17 -16.24
CA ALA A 158 -0.67 -1.09 -15.98
C ALA A 158 -0.98 -1.00 -14.48
N LEU A 159 -0.28 -1.76 -13.64
CA LEU A 159 -0.43 -1.73 -12.19
C LEU A 159 -0.11 -0.33 -11.64
N PHE A 160 1.07 0.20 -11.97
CA PHE A 160 1.46 1.54 -11.51
C PHE A 160 0.61 2.66 -12.14
N GLY A 161 0.16 2.49 -13.38
CA GLY A 161 -0.77 3.41 -14.03
C GLY A 161 -2.12 3.47 -13.32
N ALA A 162 -2.67 2.31 -12.92
CA ALA A 162 -3.90 2.24 -12.14
C ALA A 162 -3.75 2.90 -10.77
N VAL A 163 -2.63 2.65 -10.07
CA VAL A 163 -2.32 3.30 -8.78
C VAL A 163 -2.21 4.81 -8.95
N LEU A 164 -1.53 5.30 -9.99
CA LEU A 164 -1.45 6.73 -10.29
C LEU A 164 -2.84 7.32 -10.50
N MET A 165 -3.66 6.71 -11.36
CA MET A 165 -5.02 7.18 -11.64
C MET A 165 -5.89 7.20 -10.39
N GLN A 166 -5.73 6.22 -9.50
CA GLN A 166 -6.43 6.18 -8.22
C GLN A 166 -6.15 7.42 -7.36
N PHE A 167 -4.90 7.91 -7.33
CA PHE A 167 -4.56 9.14 -6.62
C PHE A 167 -5.04 10.40 -7.36
N VAL A 168 -4.96 10.41 -8.70
CA VAL A 168 -5.44 11.52 -9.54
C VAL A 168 -6.94 11.74 -9.35
N VAL A 169 -7.74 10.66 -9.35
CA VAL A 169 -9.20 10.75 -9.14
C VAL A 169 -9.53 11.31 -7.76
N LYS A 170 -8.79 10.91 -6.72
CA LYS A 170 -9.01 11.44 -5.35
C LYS A 170 -8.64 12.92 -5.22
N LYS A 171 -7.58 13.38 -5.89
CA LYS A 171 -7.09 14.77 -5.80
C LYS A 171 -6.61 15.29 -7.17
N PRO A 172 -7.51 15.64 -8.10
CA PRO A 172 -7.16 15.99 -9.49
C PRO A 172 -6.32 17.27 -9.58
N ARG A 173 -6.52 18.23 -8.66
CA ARG A 173 -5.73 19.47 -8.61
C ARG A 173 -4.25 19.21 -8.31
N ILE A 174 -3.92 18.13 -7.59
CA ILE A 174 -2.54 17.75 -7.31
C ILE A 174 -1.86 17.21 -8.58
N ALA A 175 -2.61 16.46 -9.39
CA ALA A 175 -2.12 15.90 -10.65
C ALA A 175 -1.64 16.96 -11.65
N LEU A 176 -2.28 18.14 -11.66
CA LEU A 176 -1.97 19.24 -12.58
C LEU A 176 -0.53 19.73 -12.50
N TYR A 177 0.09 19.71 -11.31
CA TYR A 177 1.52 20.05 -11.15
C TYR A 177 2.41 18.82 -10.96
N ALA A 178 1.88 17.74 -10.38
CA ALA A 178 2.67 16.55 -10.10
C ALA A 178 3.09 15.80 -11.38
N LEU A 179 2.21 15.71 -12.38
CA LEU A 179 2.51 15.04 -13.64
C LEU A 179 3.59 15.80 -14.45
N PRO A 180 3.49 17.13 -14.68
CA PRO A 180 4.55 17.88 -15.34
C PRO A 180 5.91 17.76 -14.65
N LEU A 181 5.95 17.79 -13.31
CA LEU A 181 7.20 17.65 -12.57
C LEU A 181 7.85 16.28 -12.83
N VAL A 182 7.07 15.20 -12.75
CA VAL A 182 7.58 13.84 -13.00
C VAL A 182 8.08 13.69 -14.44
N LEU A 183 7.35 14.24 -15.42
CA LEU A 183 7.79 14.27 -16.82
C LEU A 183 9.11 15.04 -17.00
N LEU A 184 9.26 16.18 -16.32
CA LEU A 184 10.50 16.95 -16.32
C LEU A 184 11.66 16.16 -15.71
N VAL A 185 11.45 15.49 -14.59
CA VAL A 185 12.47 14.63 -13.96
C VAL A 185 12.88 13.48 -14.89
N LEU A 186 11.94 12.90 -15.64
CA LEU A 186 12.23 11.88 -16.65
C LEU A 186 13.04 12.43 -17.85
N LEU A 187 12.83 13.70 -18.23
CA LEU A 187 13.64 14.36 -19.25
C LEU A 187 15.06 14.65 -18.73
N VAL A 188 15.18 15.14 -17.49
CA VAL A 188 16.49 15.40 -16.83
C VAL A 188 17.31 14.13 -16.68
N ARG A 189 16.66 12.97 -16.49
CA ARG A 189 17.34 11.66 -16.49
C ARG A 189 18.16 11.38 -17.74
N LYS A 190 17.80 11.97 -18.90
CA LYS A 190 18.59 11.82 -20.14
C LYS A 190 19.90 12.60 -20.12
N PHE A 191 20.00 13.64 -19.28
CA PHE A 191 21.14 14.57 -19.25
C PHE A 191 22.04 14.40 -18.01
N VAL A 192 21.47 14.00 -16.86
CA VAL A 192 22.21 13.81 -15.61
C VAL A 192 22.05 12.35 -15.17
N PRO A 193 23.11 11.52 -15.14
CA PRO A 193 23.02 10.14 -14.68
C PRO A 193 23.01 10.08 -13.15
N LEU A 194 21.83 9.97 -12.57
CA LEU A 194 21.62 9.69 -11.15
C LEU A 194 21.09 8.26 -10.99
N PRO A 195 21.29 7.64 -9.82
CA PRO A 195 20.58 6.40 -9.48
C PRO A 195 19.05 6.61 -9.49
N SER A 196 18.29 5.56 -9.82
CA SER A 196 16.82 5.62 -9.87
C SER A 196 16.16 6.18 -8.61
N TRP A 197 16.70 5.87 -7.43
CA TRP A 197 16.21 6.39 -6.15
C TRP A 197 16.33 7.93 -6.06
N GLY A 198 17.38 8.51 -6.65
CA GLY A 198 17.60 9.96 -6.64
C GLY A 198 16.51 10.72 -7.39
N TYR A 199 16.10 10.22 -8.56
CA TYR A 199 14.98 10.81 -9.29
C TYR A 199 13.65 10.69 -8.54
N ILE A 200 13.43 9.57 -7.85
CA ILE A 200 12.24 9.38 -7.02
C ILE A 200 12.22 10.42 -5.90
N LEU A 201 13.34 10.64 -5.21
CA LEU A 201 13.41 11.66 -4.15
C LEU A 201 13.14 13.07 -4.67
N ILE A 202 13.70 13.43 -5.83
CA ILE A 202 13.43 14.73 -6.47
C ILE A 202 11.95 14.87 -6.80
N ALA A 203 11.35 13.82 -7.37
CA ALA A 203 9.92 13.83 -7.71
C ALA A 203 9.03 13.91 -6.46
N VAL A 204 9.34 13.16 -5.39
CA VAL A 204 8.57 13.12 -4.14
C VAL A 204 8.71 14.45 -3.39
N PHE A 205 9.93 14.87 -3.07
CA PHE A 205 10.16 16.09 -2.29
C PHE A 205 9.86 17.36 -3.10
N GLY A 206 10.16 17.38 -4.40
CA GLY A 206 9.77 18.48 -5.28
C GLY A 206 8.27 18.67 -5.31
N ASN A 207 7.50 17.58 -5.41
CA ASN A 207 6.03 17.65 -5.31
C ASN A 207 5.55 18.07 -3.92
N MET A 208 6.18 17.63 -2.84
CA MET A 208 5.82 18.09 -1.48
C MET A 208 6.02 19.59 -1.31
N VAL A 209 7.12 20.15 -1.83
CA VAL A 209 7.40 21.59 -1.76
C VAL A 209 6.36 22.38 -2.57
N ILE A 210 6.09 21.97 -3.82
CA ILE A 210 5.07 22.61 -4.67
C ILE A 210 3.69 22.51 -4.01
N SER A 211 3.34 21.35 -3.45
CA SER A 211 2.08 21.14 -2.73
C SER A 211 1.93 22.08 -1.54
N LYS A 212 3.01 22.31 -0.76
CA LYS A 212 3.01 23.24 0.38
C LYS A 212 2.73 24.68 -0.07
N PHE A 213 3.35 25.12 -1.16
CA PHE A 213 3.08 26.44 -1.73
C PHE A 213 1.67 26.55 -2.31
N ALA A 214 1.20 25.53 -3.03
CA ALA A 214 -0.15 25.48 -3.59
C ALA A 214 -1.25 25.45 -2.51
N TYR A 215 -0.98 24.82 -1.36
CA TYR A 215 -1.86 24.85 -0.19
C TYR A 215 -1.91 26.25 0.44
N LYS A 216 -0.74 26.89 0.64
CA LYS A 216 -0.68 28.28 1.12
C LYS A 216 -1.40 29.27 0.18
N ALA A 217 -1.33 29.02 -1.13
CA ALA A 217 -2.03 29.81 -2.15
C ALA A 217 -3.53 29.46 -2.29
N LYS A 218 -4.07 28.57 -1.44
CA LYS A 218 -5.48 28.07 -1.48
C LYS A 218 -5.90 27.40 -2.79
N PHE A 219 -4.94 27.02 -3.64
CA PHE A 219 -5.20 26.33 -4.91
C PHE A 219 -5.61 24.86 -4.66
N VAL A 220 -4.99 24.24 -3.66
CA VAL A 220 -5.32 22.88 -3.18
C VAL A 220 -5.87 22.99 -1.75
N LYS A 221 -6.97 22.28 -1.48
CA LYS A 221 -7.56 22.08 -0.14
C LYS A 221 -7.29 20.66 0.35
#